data_AF-A0A7S2CWG0-F1
#
_entry.id   AF-A0A7S2CWG0-F1
#
_cell.length_a   1.000
_cell.length_b   1.000
_cell.length_c   1.000
_cell.angle_alpha   90.00
_cell.angle_beta   90.00
_cell.angle_gamma   90.00
#
_symmetry.space_group_name_H-M   'P 1'
#
loop_
_entity.id
_entity.type
_entity.pdbx_description
1 polymer ?
#
loop_
_entity_poly.entity_id
_entity_poly.type
_entity_poly.pdbx_seq_one_letter_code
_entity_poly.pdbx_strand_id
1 'polypeptide(L)'
;FSSSMPRLSIWLYPWLYCAQLDTGTAFISGRHKYVANVVEPSWRRNSLNVLAALPKAVVFDLDGCLWYPDMYMLWGGGAPFTKAPGGECLLDVRGQQVAMLGAVPDILRELETDSKWNDTVVCVASCTDEPSWAQECMRKFDIGGGLCIKDAISVEEIYGGNKQRHLRRIAERTGVALSD
;
A
#
# COMPACT_ATOMS: atom_id res chain seq x y z
N PHE A 1 -0.09 30.36 26.32
CA PHE A 1 -0.96 30.04 25.17
C PHE A 1 -0.23 30.42 23.89
N SER A 2 0.39 29.45 23.21
CA SER A 2 0.54 29.39 21.75
C SER A 2 1.30 28.10 21.45
N SER A 3 0.55 27.05 21.12
CA SER A 3 1.07 25.76 20.66
C SER A 3 1.40 25.85 19.18
N SER A 4 2.68 25.81 18.81
CA SER A 4 3.11 25.68 17.42
C SER A 4 2.82 24.26 16.93
N MET A 5 1.85 24.10 16.05
CA MET A 5 1.60 22.83 15.34
C MET A 5 2.59 22.67 14.17
N PRO A 6 3.13 21.46 13.90
CA PRO A 6 3.93 21.18 12.70
C PRO A 6 3.05 21.16 11.42
N ARG A 7 3.70 21.21 10.25
CA ARG A 7 3.12 21.52 8.93
C ARG A 7 3.41 20.43 7.87
N LEU A 8 2.46 20.22 6.96
CA LEU A 8 2.50 19.28 5.81
C LEU A 8 3.44 19.73 4.71
N SER A 9 4.06 18.75 4.04
CA SER A 9 4.57 18.89 2.67
C SER A 9 4.18 17.67 1.84
N ILE A 10 3.31 17.88 0.86
CA ILE A 10 2.92 16.87 -0.15
C ILE A 10 3.99 16.85 -1.25
N TRP A 11 4.67 15.72 -1.42
CA TRP A 11 5.51 15.48 -2.59
C TRP A 11 4.75 14.58 -3.59
N LEU A 12 4.49 15.11 -4.77
CA LEU A 12 3.91 14.39 -5.90
C LEU A 12 5.04 13.70 -6.69
N TYR A 13 5.09 12.36 -6.65
CA TYR A 13 5.77 11.56 -7.68
C TYR A 13 4.81 10.48 -8.23
N PRO A 14 4.87 10.13 -9.53
CA PRO A 14 3.74 9.49 -10.21
C PRO A 14 3.50 8.00 -9.91
N TRP A 15 4.21 7.39 -8.95
CA TRP A 15 4.19 5.92 -8.76
C TRP A 15 4.18 5.45 -7.31
N LEU A 16 3.96 6.34 -6.33
CA LEU A 16 3.80 5.95 -4.92
C LEU A 16 2.92 6.99 -4.22
N TYR A 17 1.70 6.62 -3.81
CA TYR A 17 0.93 7.43 -2.87
C TYR A 17 1.23 6.93 -1.45
N CYS A 18 2.23 7.52 -0.80
CA CYS A 18 2.37 7.44 0.66
C CYS A 18 1.63 8.62 1.28
N ALA A 19 0.51 8.37 1.96
CA ALA A 19 -0.02 9.34 2.91
C ALA A 19 0.80 9.21 4.21
N GLN A 20 1.55 10.25 4.55
CA GLN A 20 2.29 10.35 5.80
C GLN A 20 1.30 10.67 6.91
N LEU A 21 1.16 9.79 7.90
CA LEU A 21 0.37 10.02 9.12
C LEU A 21 1.33 10.11 10.30
N ASP A 22 1.20 11.17 11.10
CA ASP A 22 2.17 11.60 12.11
C ASP A 22 2.40 10.55 13.20
N THR A 23 3.39 9.67 12.96
CA THR A 23 4.42 9.16 13.88
C THR A 23 5.16 8.02 13.16
N GLY A 24 6.29 8.36 12.53
CA GLY A 24 7.31 7.40 12.07
C GLY A 24 7.07 6.81 10.67
N THR A 25 8.03 7.09 9.79
CA THR A 25 8.03 6.61 8.39
C THR A 25 8.81 5.30 8.29
N ALA A 26 8.26 4.32 7.56
CA ALA A 26 9.02 3.20 7.02
C ALA A 26 8.92 3.21 5.49
N PHE A 27 10.07 3.32 4.81
CA PHE A 27 10.20 3.14 3.37
C PHE A 27 10.72 1.72 3.11
N ILE A 28 10.04 0.94 2.28
CA ILE A 28 10.60 -0.29 1.71
C ILE A 28 10.80 -0.05 0.21
N SER A 29 12.04 0.25 -0.16
CA SER A 29 12.51 0.29 -1.54
C SER A 29 13.54 -0.82 -1.73
N GLY A 30 13.33 -1.66 -2.74
CA GLY A 30 14.20 -2.78 -3.07
C GLY A 30 15.55 -2.34 -3.66
N ARG A 31 16.63 -2.77 -3.01
CA ARG A 31 18.05 -2.86 -3.44
C ARG A 31 18.88 -1.56 -3.49
N HIS A 32 19.78 -1.39 -2.51
CA HIS A 32 21.27 -1.45 -2.63
C HIS A 32 21.95 -0.90 -1.35
N LYS A 33 23.02 -1.56 -0.89
CA LYS A 33 23.90 -1.09 0.19
C LYS A 33 24.81 0.03 -0.34
N TYR A 34 24.83 1.18 0.33
CA TYR A 34 25.97 2.12 0.28
C TYR A 34 26.32 2.60 1.69
N VAL A 35 27.58 2.35 2.06
CA VAL A 35 28.23 2.92 3.24
C VAL A 35 28.95 4.19 2.78
N ALA A 36 28.62 5.34 3.36
CA ALA A 36 29.42 6.54 3.24
C ALA A 36 29.58 7.18 4.62
N ASN A 37 30.84 7.26 5.07
CA ASN A 37 31.24 8.02 6.24
C ASN A 37 31.04 9.52 5.96
N VAL A 38 30.22 10.18 6.77
CA VAL A 38 30.06 11.64 6.75
C VAL A 38 30.13 12.15 8.20
N VAL A 39 31.04 13.08 8.43
CA VAL A 39 31.29 13.80 9.69
C VAL A 39 29.99 14.43 10.21
N GLU A 40 29.63 14.16 11.46
CA GLU A 40 28.28 14.42 11.99
C GLU A 40 28.09 15.81 12.60
N PRO A 41 27.05 16.58 12.20
CA PRO A 41 26.69 17.83 12.85
C PRO A 41 25.85 17.63 14.12
N SER A 42 25.89 18.62 15.02
CA SER A 42 25.38 18.61 16.40
C SER A 42 23.87 18.40 16.60
N TRP A 43 23.07 18.24 15.55
CA TRP A 43 21.65 17.85 15.64
C TRP A 43 21.46 16.34 15.92
N ARG A 44 22.53 15.55 15.85
CA ARG A 44 22.62 14.12 16.27
C ARG A 44 22.50 13.87 17.79
N ARG A 45 22.11 14.85 18.61
CA ARG A 45 21.91 14.61 20.07
C ARG A 45 20.50 14.14 20.46
N ASN A 46 19.53 14.12 19.53
CA ASN A 46 18.20 13.56 19.78
C ASN A 46 18.00 12.12 19.24
N SER A 47 19.03 11.51 18.66
CA SER A 47 18.95 10.26 17.90
C SER A 47 19.03 8.96 18.73
N LEU A 48 18.56 8.96 19.98
CA LEU A 48 18.47 7.73 20.80
C LEU A 48 17.06 7.44 21.35
N ASN A 49 16.06 8.30 21.10
CA ASN A 49 14.67 8.09 21.55
C ASN A 49 13.64 8.08 20.42
N VAL A 50 14.06 8.08 19.15
CA VAL A 50 13.18 7.86 18.01
C VAL A 50 13.39 6.42 17.54
N LEU A 51 12.97 5.45 18.36
CA LEU A 51 12.48 4.21 17.76
C LEU A 51 11.30 4.68 16.90
N ALA A 52 11.49 4.76 15.58
CA ALA A 52 10.45 5.24 14.69
C ALA A 52 9.22 4.38 14.93
N ALA A 53 8.18 4.97 15.53
CA ALA A 53 6.93 4.29 15.76
C ALA A 53 6.42 3.79 14.40
N LEU A 54 5.81 2.60 14.37
CA LEU A 54 5.19 2.10 13.15
C LEU A 54 3.96 2.96 12.84
N PRO A 55 3.65 3.19 11.54
CA PRO A 55 2.51 3.99 11.15
C PRO A 55 1.20 3.37 11.64
N LYS A 56 0.24 4.18 12.05
CA LYS A 56 -1.09 3.68 12.47
C LYS A 56 -1.96 3.20 11.32
N ALA A 57 -1.67 3.61 10.09
CA ALA A 57 -2.30 3.07 8.89
C ALA A 57 -1.33 3.05 7.72
N VAL A 58 -1.48 2.04 6.86
CA VAL A 58 -0.80 1.92 5.56
C VAL A 58 -1.87 1.84 4.49
N VAL A 59 -1.82 2.72 3.49
CA VAL A 59 -2.80 2.77 2.40
C VAL A 59 -2.10 2.48 1.07
N PHE A 60 -2.53 1.41 0.40
CA PHE A 60 -2.04 1.06 -0.93
C PHE A 60 -2.98 1.59 -2.03
N ASP A 61 -2.41 1.98 -3.16
CA ASP A 61 -3.16 2.01 -4.41
C ASP A 61 -3.31 0.57 -4.96
N LEU A 62 -4.02 0.36 -6.07
CA LEU A 62 -4.16 -0.96 -6.70
C LEU A 62 -3.38 -1.05 -8.02
N ASP A 63 -3.97 -0.58 -9.11
CA ASP A 63 -3.38 -0.60 -10.45
C ASP A 63 -2.01 0.12 -10.45
N GLY A 64 -1.00 -0.50 -11.04
CA GLY A 64 0.38 0.02 -11.07
C GLY A 64 1.10 0.04 -9.70
N CYS A 65 0.44 -0.43 -8.63
CA CYS A 65 1.01 -0.49 -7.27
C CYS A 65 1.10 -1.93 -6.75
N LEU A 66 -0.01 -2.67 -6.72
CA LEU A 66 -0.02 -4.07 -6.30
C LEU A 66 0.21 -5.03 -7.45
N TRP A 67 -0.25 -4.70 -8.65
CA TRP A 67 -0.17 -5.56 -9.83
C TRP A 67 0.00 -4.77 -11.13
N TYR A 68 0.29 -5.50 -12.19
CA TYR A 68 0.27 -5.05 -13.57
C TYR A 68 -0.28 -6.18 -14.47
N PRO A 69 -1.00 -5.89 -15.56
CA PRO A 69 -1.40 -4.56 -16.04
C PRO A 69 -2.53 -3.94 -15.22
N ASP A 70 -2.77 -2.64 -15.44
CA ASP A 70 -3.91 -1.93 -14.88
C ASP A 70 -5.22 -2.52 -15.44
N MET A 71 -6.29 -2.54 -14.65
CA MET A 71 -7.53 -3.22 -15.05
C MET A 71 -8.11 -2.72 -16.40
N TYR A 72 -8.03 -1.42 -16.70
CA TYR A 72 -8.54 -0.88 -17.98
C TYR A 72 -7.76 -1.40 -19.20
N MET A 73 -6.50 -1.83 -19.03
CA MET A 73 -5.70 -2.39 -20.13
C MET A 73 -6.18 -3.77 -20.55
N LEU A 74 -7.03 -4.41 -19.74
CA LEU A 74 -7.68 -5.69 -20.02
C LEU A 74 -9.03 -5.49 -20.71
N TRP A 75 -9.38 -4.28 -21.14
CA TRP A 75 -10.59 -4.08 -21.92
C TRP A 75 -10.56 -4.88 -23.23
N GLY A 76 -11.65 -5.61 -23.45
CA GLY A 76 -11.73 -6.62 -24.49
C GLY A 76 -11.42 -8.04 -24.01
N GLY A 77 -10.99 -8.25 -22.75
CA GLY A 77 -10.95 -9.52 -22.04
C GLY A 77 -10.52 -9.35 -20.58
N GLY A 78 -11.45 -9.38 -19.61
CA GLY A 78 -11.16 -9.20 -18.19
C GLY A 78 -11.71 -10.34 -17.34
N ALA A 79 -12.49 -10.02 -16.31
CA ALA A 79 -13.13 -11.03 -15.47
C ALA A 79 -14.08 -11.97 -16.26
N PRO A 80 -14.33 -13.20 -15.75
CA PRO A 80 -13.74 -13.80 -14.56
C PRO A 80 -12.27 -14.20 -14.77
N PHE A 81 -11.47 -13.98 -13.73
CA PHE A 81 -10.07 -14.34 -13.69
C PHE A 81 -9.88 -15.79 -13.24
N THR A 82 -8.83 -16.45 -13.68
CA THR A 82 -8.45 -17.80 -13.22
C THR A 82 -7.01 -17.80 -12.75
N LYS A 83 -6.64 -18.66 -11.81
CA LYS A 83 -5.23 -18.82 -11.43
C LYS A 83 -4.49 -19.49 -12.59
N ALA A 84 -3.35 -18.92 -12.99
CA ALA A 84 -2.47 -19.57 -13.95
C ALA A 84 -1.91 -20.88 -13.38
N PRO A 85 -1.52 -21.85 -14.22
CA PRO A 85 -0.74 -23.00 -13.78
C PRO A 85 0.51 -22.53 -13.02
N GLY A 86 0.70 -23.02 -11.79
CA GLY A 86 1.78 -22.57 -10.89
C GLY A 86 1.38 -21.44 -9.92
N GLY A 87 0.24 -20.78 -10.14
CA GLY A 87 -0.37 -19.85 -9.18
C GLY A 87 0.30 -18.47 -9.06
N GLU A 88 1.34 -18.20 -9.86
CA GLU A 88 2.12 -16.95 -9.79
C GLU A 88 1.36 -15.72 -10.31
N CYS A 89 0.41 -15.92 -11.23
CA CYS A 89 -0.41 -14.86 -11.81
C CYS A 89 -1.86 -15.30 -12.03
N LEU A 90 -2.70 -14.32 -12.37
CA LEU A 90 -4.08 -14.55 -12.80
C LEU A 90 -4.19 -14.40 -14.32
N LEU A 91 -5.14 -15.12 -14.92
CA LEU A 91 -5.47 -15.07 -16.33
C LEU A 91 -6.87 -14.50 -16.51
N ASP A 92 -7.02 -13.52 -17.39
CA ASP A 92 -8.34 -13.06 -17.83
C ASP A 92 -9.02 -14.09 -18.77
N VAL A 93 -10.22 -13.77 -19.25
CA VAL A 93 -10.98 -14.64 -20.18
C VAL A 93 -10.32 -14.86 -21.56
N ARG A 94 -9.30 -14.07 -21.90
CA ARG A 94 -8.50 -14.19 -23.13
C ARG A 94 -7.10 -14.75 -22.88
N GLY A 95 -6.80 -15.14 -21.66
CA GLY A 95 -5.50 -15.65 -21.25
C GLY A 95 -4.42 -14.59 -21.06
N GLN A 96 -4.74 -13.29 -21.00
CA GLN A 96 -3.75 -12.29 -20.62
C GLN A 96 -3.47 -12.37 -19.12
N GLN A 97 -2.21 -12.14 -18.77
CA GLN A 97 -1.73 -12.30 -17.39
C GLN A 97 -1.88 -10.99 -16.59
N VAL A 98 -2.31 -11.13 -15.35
CA VAL A 98 -2.24 -10.10 -14.30
C VAL A 98 -1.35 -10.64 -13.19
N ALA A 99 -0.24 -9.98 -12.92
CA ALA A 99 0.77 -10.43 -11.97
C ALA A 99 1.01 -9.38 -10.89
N MET A 100 1.21 -9.82 -9.64
CA MET A 100 1.62 -8.92 -8.56
C MET A 100 3.03 -8.39 -8.81
N LEU A 101 3.26 -7.14 -8.39
CA LEU A 101 4.55 -6.48 -8.58
C LEU A 101 5.55 -6.89 -7.49
N GLY A 102 6.72 -7.38 -7.90
CA GLY A 102 7.90 -7.52 -7.06
C GLY A 102 7.66 -8.15 -5.68
N ALA A 103 7.86 -7.36 -4.63
CA ALA A 103 7.80 -7.80 -3.23
C ALA A 103 6.40 -7.65 -2.59
N VAL A 104 5.36 -7.32 -3.36
CA VAL A 104 3.99 -7.15 -2.85
C VAL A 104 3.51 -8.35 -2.01
N PRO A 105 3.68 -9.61 -2.44
CA PRO A 105 3.27 -10.77 -1.64
C PRO A 105 3.92 -10.78 -0.26
N ASP A 106 5.24 -10.55 -0.21
CA ASP A 106 6.01 -10.57 1.04
C ASP A 106 5.62 -9.42 1.98
N ILE A 107 5.41 -8.22 1.44
CA ILE A 107 5.02 -7.04 2.22
C ILE A 107 3.63 -7.23 2.83
N LEU A 108 2.64 -7.65 2.04
CA LEU A 108 1.28 -7.84 2.53
C LEU A 108 1.21 -8.98 3.55
N ARG A 109 1.97 -10.06 3.33
CA ARG A 109 2.06 -11.15 4.31
C ARG A 109 2.73 -10.71 5.60
N GLU A 110 3.79 -9.89 5.55
CA GLU A 110 4.42 -9.35 6.75
C GLU A 110 3.43 -8.48 7.54
N LEU A 111 2.71 -7.58 6.87
CA LEU A 111 1.71 -6.72 7.50
C LEU A 111 0.61 -7.51 8.21
N GLU A 112 0.23 -8.66 7.65
CA GLU A 112 -0.80 -9.53 8.22
C GLU A 112 -0.28 -10.45 9.34
N THR A 113 0.99 -10.90 9.27
CA THR A 113 1.47 -12.00 10.12
C THR A 113 2.51 -11.60 11.17
N ASP A 114 3.23 -10.50 10.99
CA ASP A 114 4.24 -10.04 11.95
C ASP A 114 3.57 -9.18 13.03
N SER A 115 3.65 -9.63 14.28
CA SER A 115 2.96 -9.03 15.43
C SER A 115 3.36 -7.58 15.71
N LYS A 116 4.49 -7.10 15.17
CA LYS A 116 4.85 -5.68 15.26
C LYS A 116 3.82 -4.78 14.58
N TRP A 117 3.09 -5.28 13.57
CA TRP A 117 2.09 -4.53 12.81
C TRP A 117 0.67 -4.60 13.38
N ASN A 118 0.45 -5.27 14.53
CA ASN A 118 -0.89 -5.43 15.13
C ASN A 118 -1.64 -4.10 15.38
N ASP A 119 -0.91 -2.99 15.58
CA ASP A 119 -1.48 -1.66 15.80
C ASP A 119 -1.57 -0.82 14.50
N THR A 120 -1.36 -1.43 13.33
CA THR A 120 -1.37 -0.79 12.01
C THR A 120 -2.56 -1.28 11.20
N VAL A 121 -3.39 -0.35 10.74
CA VAL A 121 -4.52 -0.69 9.86
C VAL A 121 -4.09 -0.63 8.40
N VAL A 122 -4.27 -1.73 7.66
CA VAL A 122 -3.92 -1.78 6.24
C VAL A 122 -5.15 -1.51 5.39
N CYS A 123 -5.02 -0.61 4.41
CA CYS A 123 -6.12 -0.12 3.59
C CYS A 123 -5.77 -0.11 2.11
N VAL A 124 -6.79 -0.02 1.25
CA VAL A 124 -6.63 0.26 -0.18
C VAL A 124 -7.48 1.46 -0.61
N ALA A 125 -6.93 2.30 -1.49
CA ALA A 125 -7.58 3.47 -2.07
C ALA A 125 -7.31 3.54 -3.58
N SER A 126 -8.28 3.12 -4.40
CA SER A 126 -8.12 3.05 -5.86
C SER A 126 -9.28 3.72 -6.60
N CYS A 127 -8.92 4.42 -7.68
CA CYS A 127 -9.85 5.05 -8.60
C CYS A 127 -10.10 4.20 -9.87
N THR A 128 -9.83 2.90 -9.82
CA THR A 128 -9.95 1.99 -10.97
C THR A 128 -11.35 2.03 -11.60
N ASP A 129 -11.38 1.94 -12.94
CA ASP A 129 -12.62 1.89 -13.72
C ASP A 129 -13.35 0.55 -13.59
N GLU A 130 -12.67 -0.48 -13.09
CA GLU A 130 -13.21 -1.83 -12.93
C GLU A 130 -13.16 -2.33 -11.48
N PRO A 131 -13.93 -1.73 -10.54
CA PRO A 131 -13.89 -2.12 -9.13
C PRO A 131 -14.19 -3.59 -8.90
N SER A 132 -15.12 -4.19 -9.66
CA SER A 132 -15.48 -5.61 -9.52
C SER A 132 -14.33 -6.55 -9.90
N TRP A 133 -13.52 -6.17 -10.90
CA TRP A 133 -12.36 -6.92 -11.34
C TRP A 133 -11.24 -6.83 -10.31
N ALA A 134 -10.94 -5.63 -9.83
CA ALA A 134 -9.97 -5.41 -8.75
C ALA A 134 -10.33 -6.23 -7.50
N GLN A 135 -11.60 -6.23 -7.12
CA GLN A 135 -12.16 -7.02 -6.02
C GLN A 135 -11.93 -8.53 -6.20
N GLU A 136 -12.10 -9.03 -7.42
CA GLU A 136 -11.87 -10.43 -7.75
C GLU A 136 -10.38 -10.79 -7.72
N CYS A 137 -9.52 -9.94 -8.28
CA CYS A 137 -8.07 -10.10 -8.25
C CYS A 137 -7.56 -10.18 -6.80
N MET A 138 -7.97 -9.26 -5.92
CA MET A 138 -7.57 -9.28 -4.51
C MET A 138 -7.96 -10.57 -3.78
N ARG A 139 -9.11 -11.19 -4.13
CA ARG A 139 -9.54 -12.48 -3.57
C ARG A 139 -8.73 -13.67 -4.10
N LYS A 140 -8.14 -13.54 -5.29
CA LYS A 140 -7.51 -14.66 -6.01
C LYS A 140 -5.99 -14.66 -5.93
N PHE A 141 -5.36 -13.50 -5.82
CA PHE A 141 -3.92 -13.43 -5.65
C PHE A 141 -3.49 -14.11 -4.35
N ASP A 142 -2.50 -14.99 -4.44
CA ASP A 142 -1.92 -15.70 -3.32
C ASP A 142 -0.70 -14.93 -2.82
N ILE A 143 -0.73 -14.47 -1.56
CA ILE A 143 0.39 -13.75 -0.94
C ILE A 143 1.27 -14.68 -0.07
N GLY A 144 1.06 -15.99 -0.17
CA GLY A 144 1.76 -17.03 0.57
C GLY A 144 1.09 -17.38 1.90
N GLY A 145 1.41 -18.56 2.42
CA GLY A 145 0.86 -19.03 3.71
C GLY A 145 -0.64 -19.35 3.68
N GLY A 146 -1.22 -19.49 2.47
CA GLY A 146 -2.67 -19.69 2.30
C GLY A 146 -3.49 -18.40 2.36
N LEU A 147 -2.84 -17.24 2.39
CA LEU A 147 -3.47 -15.93 2.45
C LEU A 147 -3.64 -15.34 1.04
N CYS A 148 -4.65 -14.49 0.88
CA CYS A 148 -4.84 -13.62 -0.26
C CYS A 148 -4.72 -12.14 0.13
N ILE A 149 -4.70 -11.23 -0.85
CA ILE A 149 -4.60 -9.79 -0.57
C ILE A 149 -5.72 -9.35 0.38
N LYS A 150 -6.93 -9.89 0.22
CA LYS A 150 -8.08 -9.54 1.08
C LYS A 150 -7.87 -9.82 2.55
N ASP A 151 -7.10 -10.85 2.88
CA ASP A 151 -6.85 -11.19 4.29
C ASP A 151 -6.02 -10.10 4.96
N ALA A 152 -5.10 -9.47 4.22
CA ALA A 152 -4.24 -8.40 4.71
C ALA A 152 -4.87 -7.00 4.69
N ILE A 153 -6.10 -6.82 4.20
CA ILE A 153 -6.72 -5.48 4.03
C ILE A 153 -7.95 -5.32 4.94
N SER A 154 -7.92 -4.30 5.80
CA SER A 154 -9.01 -3.98 6.73
C SER A 154 -10.06 -3.02 6.14
N VAL A 155 -9.63 -2.06 5.31
CA VAL A 155 -10.50 -1.01 4.76
C VAL A 155 -10.26 -0.81 3.27
N GLU A 156 -11.34 -0.71 2.50
CA GLU A 156 -11.28 -0.59 1.05
C GLU A 156 -12.13 0.59 0.57
N GLU A 157 -11.50 1.47 -0.21
CA GLU A 157 -12.16 2.53 -0.97
C GLU A 157 -11.79 2.34 -2.46
N ILE A 158 -12.58 1.56 -3.18
CA ILE A 158 -12.35 1.19 -4.59
C ILE A 158 -13.56 1.62 -5.42
N TYR A 159 -13.47 2.82 -6.00
CA TYR A 159 -14.49 3.38 -6.89
C TYR A 159 -13.95 4.62 -7.60
N GLY A 160 -14.57 5.01 -8.72
CA GLY A 160 -14.21 6.23 -9.44
C GLY A 160 -14.33 7.48 -8.56
N GLY A 161 -13.33 8.35 -8.58
CA GLY A 161 -13.30 9.53 -7.73
C GLY A 161 -11.91 10.14 -7.60
N ASN A 162 -11.69 10.91 -6.52
CA ASN A 162 -10.37 11.44 -6.19
C ASN A 162 -9.82 10.82 -4.90
N LYS A 163 -8.50 10.68 -4.82
CA LYS A 163 -7.83 10.05 -3.67
C LYS A 163 -8.01 10.82 -2.37
N GLN A 164 -8.22 12.13 -2.41
CA GLN A 164 -8.50 12.89 -1.19
C GLN A 164 -9.80 12.43 -0.51
N ARG A 165 -10.84 12.12 -1.29
CA ARG A 165 -12.09 11.58 -0.77
C ARG A 165 -11.89 10.19 -0.18
N HIS A 166 -11.15 9.30 -0.86
CA HIS A 166 -10.85 7.96 -0.34
C HIS A 166 -10.11 8.03 0.99
N LEU A 167 -9.07 8.87 1.08
CA LEU A 167 -8.30 9.03 2.31
C LEU A 167 -9.14 9.59 3.47
N ARG A 168 -10.05 10.54 3.21
CA ARG A 168 -10.99 11.01 4.25
C ARG A 168 -11.91 9.90 4.73
N ARG A 169 -12.46 9.09 3.82
CA ARG A 169 -13.31 7.95 4.19
C ARG A 169 -12.55 6.88 4.97
N ILE A 170 -11.29 6.62 4.60
CA ILE A 170 -10.41 5.73 5.36
C ILE A 170 -10.18 6.28 6.77
N ALA A 171 -9.87 7.56 6.91
CA ALA A 171 -9.70 8.20 8.22
C ALA A 171 -10.97 8.10 9.08
N GLU A 172 -12.15 8.34 8.49
CA GLU A 172 -13.44 8.19 9.17
C GLU A 172 -13.68 6.74 9.63
N ARG A 173 -13.37 5.74 8.79
CA ARG A 173 -13.62 4.31 9.08
C ARG A 173 -12.62 3.71 10.06
N THR A 174 -11.37 4.19 10.04
CA THR A 174 -10.28 3.67 10.89
C THR A 174 -10.11 4.44 12.18
N GLY A 175 -10.63 5.67 12.26
CA GLY A 175 -10.35 6.60 13.36
C GLY A 175 -8.92 7.16 13.34
N VAL A 176 -8.11 6.85 12.31
CA VAL A 176 -6.75 7.36 12.16
C VAL A 176 -6.82 8.70 11.43
N ALA A 177 -6.42 9.77 12.11
CA ALA A 177 -6.44 11.12 11.54
C ALA A 177 -5.46 11.24 10.36
N LEU A 178 -5.89 11.96 9.31
CA LEU A 178 -4.97 12.44 8.29
C LEU A 178 -4.09 13.51 8.91
N SER A 179 -2.76 13.38 8.82
CA SER A 179 -1.88 14.47 9.18
C SER A 179 -1.61 15.36 7.99
N ASP A 180 -1.48 16.64 8.32
CA ASP A 180 -0.77 17.63 7.55
C ASP A 180 0.75 17.42 7.79
#